data_AF-D1W3L5-F1
#
_entry.id   AF-D1W3L5-F1
#
_cell.length_a   1.000
_cell.length_b   1.000
_cell.length_c   1.000
_cell.angle_alpha   90.00
_cell.angle_beta   90.00
_cell.angle_gamma   90.00
#
_symmetry.space_group_name_H-M   'P 1'
#
loop_
_entity.id
_entity.type
_entity.pdbx_description
1 polymer ?
#
loop_
_entity_poly.entity_id
_entity_poly.type
_entity_poly.pdbx_seq_one_letter_code
_entity_poly.pdbx_strand_id
1 'polypeptide(L)'
;GCEALTSLDVSKFKTENVTGMYGMFSGCQALTSLDVSKFKSENVTDMRWMFIGCKALTSLDLRKFKAENVTDMRWMFYDCESLTTIFCNSNWNVGRPVNDKSMFENCTKLKGTYTSFNANKIGIEMANPTTGYFTSKTTGIDH
;
A
#
# COMPACT_ATOMS: atom_id res chain seq x y z
N GLY A 1 -9.24 -11.50 -9.94
CA GLY A 1 -8.68 -11.71 -8.58
C GLY A 1 -9.53 -12.70 -7.82
N CYS A 2 -9.34 -12.83 -6.51
CA CYS A 2 -10.21 -13.62 -5.64
C CYS A 2 -11.41 -12.76 -5.18
N GLU A 3 -12.37 -12.53 -6.07
CA GLU A 3 -13.37 -11.47 -5.92
C GLU A 3 -14.27 -11.62 -4.69
N ALA A 4 -14.57 -12.86 -4.28
CA ALA A 4 -15.43 -13.18 -3.13
C ALA A 4 -14.65 -13.36 -1.81
N LEU A 5 -13.31 -13.24 -1.81
CA LEU A 5 -12.49 -13.47 -0.62
C LEU A 5 -12.66 -12.32 0.38
N THR A 6 -13.27 -12.59 1.52
CA THR A 6 -13.53 -11.58 2.57
C THR A 6 -12.45 -11.50 3.64
N SER A 7 -11.67 -12.57 3.82
CA SER A 7 -10.56 -12.66 4.77
C SER A 7 -9.47 -13.58 4.24
N LEU A 8 -8.22 -13.30 4.63
CA LEU A 8 -7.06 -14.11 4.25
C LEU A 8 -6.02 -14.06 5.37
N ASP A 9 -5.66 -15.23 5.89
CA ASP A 9 -4.53 -15.35 6.82
C ASP A 9 -3.22 -15.52 6.05
N VAL A 10 -2.37 -14.50 6.08
CA VAL A 10 -1.03 -14.50 5.48
C VAL A 10 0.09 -14.52 6.53
N SER A 11 -0.24 -14.77 7.80
CA SER A 11 0.71 -14.69 8.92
C SER A 11 1.88 -15.67 8.81
N LYS A 12 1.71 -16.76 8.05
CA LYS A 12 2.70 -17.81 7.82
C LYS A 12 3.52 -17.63 6.55
N PHE A 13 3.28 -16.56 5.78
CA PHE A 13 4.02 -16.32 4.55
C PHE A 13 5.47 -15.96 4.88
N LYS A 14 6.41 -16.66 4.25
CA LYS A 14 7.85 -16.38 4.34
C LYS A 14 8.25 -15.47 3.20
N THR A 15 8.50 -14.20 3.50
CA THR A 15 8.76 -13.16 2.50
C THR A 15 10.18 -12.59 2.56
N GLU A 16 11.06 -13.14 3.42
CA GLU A 16 12.44 -12.66 3.62
C GLU A 16 13.28 -12.59 2.35
N ASN A 17 13.04 -13.45 1.38
CA ASN A 17 13.82 -13.55 0.14
C ASN A 17 13.00 -13.14 -1.10
N VAL A 18 11.79 -12.61 -0.91
CA VAL A 18 10.92 -12.23 -2.03
C VAL A 18 11.44 -10.93 -2.64
N THR A 19 11.63 -10.94 -3.95
CA THR A 19 12.06 -9.76 -4.73
C THR A 19 10.90 -9.08 -5.48
N GLY A 20 9.82 -9.81 -5.76
CA GLY A 20 8.61 -9.28 -6.39
C GLY A 20 7.36 -9.63 -5.57
N MET A 21 6.61 -8.60 -5.17
CA MET A 21 5.30 -8.71 -4.51
C MET A 21 4.16 -8.22 -5.40
N TYR A 22 4.39 -8.15 -6.71
CA TYR A 22 3.38 -7.65 -7.65
C TYR A 22 2.13 -8.54 -7.67
N GLY A 23 0.96 -7.91 -7.76
CA GLY A 23 -0.32 -8.61 -7.93
C GLY A 23 -0.79 -9.53 -6.79
N MET A 24 -0.10 -9.60 -5.64
CA MET A 24 -0.39 -10.59 -4.58
C MET A 24 -1.86 -10.59 -4.10
N PHE A 25 -2.49 -9.41 -4.04
CA PHE A 25 -3.87 -9.24 -3.59
C PHE A 25 -4.76 -8.62 -4.69
N SER A 26 -4.29 -8.62 -5.93
CA SER A 26 -4.98 -8.02 -7.07
C SER A 26 -6.40 -8.55 -7.27
N GLY A 27 -7.37 -7.66 -7.22
CA GLY A 27 -8.79 -7.93 -7.47
C GLY A 27 -9.46 -8.72 -6.35
N CYS A 28 -8.95 -8.68 -5.13
CA CYS A 28 -9.65 -9.18 -3.94
C CYS A 28 -10.75 -8.18 -3.53
N GLN A 29 -11.77 -8.04 -4.36
CA GLN A 29 -12.76 -6.96 -4.27
C GLN A 29 -13.53 -6.95 -2.94
N ALA A 30 -13.82 -8.13 -2.38
CA ALA A 30 -14.55 -8.27 -1.11
C ALA A 30 -13.67 -8.25 0.15
N LEU A 31 -12.34 -8.13 0.02
CA LEU A 31 -11.41 -8.16 1.15
C LEU A 31 -11.51 -6.86 1.95
N THR A 32 -12.00 -6.94 3.19
CA THR A 32 -12.25 -5.76 4.04
C THR A 32 -11.07 -5.41 4.95
N SER A 33 -10.24 -6.41 5.27
CA SER A 33 -9.03 -6.27 6.08
C SER A 33 -7.94 -7.25 5.63
N LEU A 34 -6.68 -6.87 5.84
CA LEU A 34 -5.53 -7.70 5.52
C LEU A 34 -4.36 -7.35 6.45
N ASP A 35 -3.90 -8.32 7.22
CA ASP A 35 -2.73 -8.16 8.10
C ASP A 35 -1.45 -8.55 7.35
N VAL A 36 -0.68 -7.56 6.92
CA VAL A 36 0.64 -7.73 6.29
C VAL A 36 1.81 -7.43 7.25
N SER A 37 1.56 -7.37 8.56
CA SER A 37 2.56 -6.98 9.57
C SER A 37 3.77 -7.92 9.65
N LYS A 38 3.63 -9.16 9.16
CA LYS A 38 4.71 -10.17 9.10
C LYS A 38 5.53 -10.11 7.82
N PHE A 39 5.16 -9.27 6.86
CA PHE A 39 5.86 -9.20 5.58
C PHE A 39 7.22 -8.51 5.75
N LYS A 40 8.23 -9.13 5.14
CA LYS A 40 9.58 -8.60 4.95
C LYS A 40 9.68 -8.14 3.51
N SER A 41 10.09 -6.88 3.32
CA SER A 41 10.15 -6.23 1.99
C SER A 41 11.50 -5.59 1.72
N GLU A 42 12.50 -5.88 2.54
CA GLU A 42 13.87 -5.34 2.42
C GLU A 42 14.49 -5.65 1.05
N ASN A 43 14.16 -6.80 0.47
CA ASN A 43 14.70 -7.25 -0.82
C ASN A 43 13.75 -6.98 -2.00
N VAL A 44 12.59 -6.38 -1.76
CA VAL A 44 11.56 -6.22 -2.79
C VAL A 44 11.91 -5.05 -3.70
N THR A 45 11.90 -5.32 -5.00
CA THR A 45 12.13 -4.33 -6.05
C THR A 45 10.87 -4.00 -6.85
N ASP A 46 9.85 -4.88 -6.81
CA ASP A 46 8.62 -4.75 -7.61
C ASP A 46 7.37 -4.94 -6.74
N MET A 47 6.55 -3.90 -6.61
CA MET A 47 5.29 -3.88 -5.88
C MET A 47 4.10 -3.49 -6.76
N ARG A 48 4.23 -3.60 -8.08
CA ARG A 48 3.17 -3.16 -8.99
C ARG A 48 1.85 -3.89 -8.73
N TRP A 49 0.75 -3.18 -8.87
CA TRP A 49 -0.62 -3.72 -8.78
C TRP A 49 -0.85 -4.66 -7.57
N MET A 50 -0.10 -4.51 -6.48
CA MET A 50 -0.14 -5.42 -5.34
C MET A 50 -1.54 -5.48 -4.69
N PHE A 51 -2.23 -4.34 -4.61
CA PHE A 51 -3.56 -4.19 -4.05
C PHE A 51 -4.60 -3.67 -5.06
N ILE A 52 -4.31 -3.73 -6.37
CA ILE A 52 -5.21 -3.22 -7.40
C ILE A 52 -6.63 -3.77 -7.22
N GLY A 53 -7.65 -2.92 -7.26
CA GLY A 53 -9.05 -3.34 -7.19
C GLY A 53 -9.47 -4.00 -5.87
N CYS A 54 -8.75 -3.79 -4.76
CA CYS A 54 -9.21 -4.16 -3.42
C CYS A 54 -10.32 -3.18 -2.96
N LYS A 55 -11.47 -3.22 -3.64
CA LYS A 55 -12.54 -2.22 -3.53
C LYS A 55 -13.18 -2.09 -2.15
N ALA A 56 -13.17 -3.15 -1.34
CA ALA A 56 -13.71 -3.15 0.02
C ALA A 56 -12.67 -2.87 1.13
N LEU A 57 -11.37 -2.83 0.81
CA LEU A 57 -10.32 -2.63 1.80
C LEU A 57 -10.39 -1.18 2.30
N THR A 58 -10.53 -0.99 3.61
CA THR A 58 -10.72 0.35 4.20
C THR A 58 -9.43 0.94 4.77
N SER A 59 -8.53 0.10 5.27
CA SER A 59 -7.23 0.52 5.77
C SER A 59 -6.16 -0.51 5.48
N LEU A 60 -4.92 -0.05 5.38
CA LEU A 60 -3.75 -0.91 5.18
C LEU A 60 -2.59 -0.43 6.04
N ASP A 61 -1.94 -1.35 6.74
CA ASP A 61 -0.79 -1.06 7.57
C ASP A 61 0.51 -1.51 6.91
N LEU A 62 1.24 -0.55 6.35
CA LEU A 62 2.53 -0.75 5.69
C LEU A 62 3.71 -0.26 6.55
N ARG A 63 3.53 -0.07 7.87
CA ARG A 63 4.61 0.42 8.75
C ARG A 63 5.87 -0.44 8.70
N LYS A 64 5.72 -1.74 8.46
CA LYS A 64 6.82 -2.72 8.35
C LYS A 64 7.42 -2.82 6.95
N PHE A 65 6.81 -2.18 5.95
CA PHE A 65 7.33 -2.19 4.60
C PHE A 65 8.51 -1.23 4.44
N LYS A 66 9.47 -1.62 3.60
CA LYS A 66 10.56 -0.77 3.13
C LYS A 66 10.42 -0.57 1.63
N ALA A 67 10.55 0.67 1.18
CA ALA A 67 10.44 1.04 -0.23
C ALA A 67 11.79 1.45 -0.84
N GLU A 68 12.88 1.37 -0.08
CA GLU A 68 14.21 1.88 -0.45
C GLU A 68 14.79 1.21 -1.71
N ASN A 69 14.44 -0.05 -1.96
CA ASN A 69 14.90 -0.83 -3.10
C ASN A 69 13.85 -0.97 -4.22
N VAL A 70 12.63 -0.47 -4.01
CA VAL A 70 11.53 -0.61 -4.97
C VAL A 70 11.77 0.31 -6.17
N THR A 71 11.64 -0.24 -7.36
CA THR A 71 11.78 0.50 -8.64
C THR A 71 10.46 0.62 -9.40
N ASP A 72 9.45 -0.17 -9.03
CA ASP A 72 8.15 -0.19 -9.71
C ASP A 72 6.97 -0.34 -8.74
N MET A 73 6.10 0.66 -8.71
CA MET A 73 4.87 0.76 -7.91
C MET A 73 3.64 1.13 -8.75
N ARG A 74 3.71 0.94 -10.08
CA ARG A 74 2.56 1.20 -10.96
C ARG A 74 1.30 0.53 -10.46
N TRP A 75 0.21 1.28 -10.43
CA TRP A 75 -1.13 0.81 -10.05
C TRP A 75 -1.23 0.12 -8.68
N MET A 76 -0.27 0.33 -7.76
CA MET A 76 -0.20 -0.43 -6.51
C MET A 76 -1.53 -0.41 -5.71
N PHE A 77 -2.23 0.73 -5.69
CA PHE A 77 -3.52 0.92 -5.03
C PHE A 77 -4.64 1.31 -6.00
N TYR A 78 -4.44 1.19 -7.31
CA TYR A 78 -5.42 1.56 -8.32
C TYR A 78 -6.79 0.90 -8.03
N ASP A 79 -7.89 1.66 -8.14
CA ASP A 79 -9.26 1.21 -7.84
C ASP A 79 -9.50 0.70 -6.40
N CYS A 80 -8.69 1.12 -5.42
CA CYS A 80 -8.99 0.91 -3.99
C CYS A 80 -10.01 1.95 -3.49
N GLU A 81 -11.23 1.91 -4.03
CA GLU A 81 -12.26 2.95 -3.84
C GLU A 81 -12.72 3.15 -2.38
N SER A 82 -12.59 2.13 -1.52
CA SER A 82 -12.95 2.22 -0.09
C SER A 82 -11.77 2.55 0.82
N LEU A 83 -10.54 2.58 0.31
CA LEU A 83 -9.35 2.77 1.13
C LEU A 83 -9.29 4.21 1.63
N THR A 84 -9.39 4.39 2.95
CA THR A 84 -9.35 5.71 3.58
C THR A 84 -7.98 6.04 4.12
N THR A 85 -7.21 5.03 4.54
CA THR A 85 -5.96 5.24 5.28
C THR A 85 -4.91 4.19 4.93
N ILE A 86 -3.69 4.66 4.65
CA ILE A 86 -2.50 3.83 4.53
C ILE A 86 -1.53 4.25 5.63
N PHE A 87 -1.26 3.37 6.58
CA PHE A 87 -0.27 3.64 7.62
C PHE A 87 1.13 3.33 7.12
N CYS A 88 2.08 4.20 7.43
CA CYS A 88 3.49 4.01 7.10
C CYS A 88 4.39 4.34 8.29
N ASN A 89 5.65 3.94 8.21
CA ASN A 89 6.67 4.47 9.12
C ASN A 89 6.99 5.93 8.75
N SER A 90 7.53 6.69 9.71
CA SER A 90 7.83 8.12 9.53
C SER A 90 8.90 8.40 8.46
N ASN A 91 9.66 7.38 8.06
CA ASN A 91 10.80 7.48 7.16
C ASN A 91 10.52 6.80 5.81
N TRP A 92 9.26 6.77 5.37
CA TRP A 92 8.91 6.18 4.08
C TRP A 92 9.69 6.87 2.96
N ASN A 93 10.66 6.16 2.41
CA ASN A 93 11.60 6.69 1.43
C ASN A 93 11.69 5.74 0.23
N VAL A 94 11.34 6.26 -0.93
CA VAL A 94 11.64 5.68 -2.24
C VAL A 94 12.94 6.33 -2.70
N GLY A 95 14.08 5.70 -2.39
CA GLY A 95 15.41 6.31 -2.50
C GLY A 95 15.89 6.64 -3.93
N ARG A 96 15.03 6.52 -4.95
CA ARG A 96 15.31 6.61 -6.39
C ARG A 96 14.03 6.98 -7.16
N PRO A 97 14.10 7.40 -8.43
CA PRO A 97 12.94 7.45 -9.30
C PRO A 97 12.27 6.06 -9.37
N VAL A 98 10.97 6.03 -9.13
CA VAL A 98 10.13 4.82 -9.16
C VAL A 98 9.12 4.99 -10.28
N ASN A 99 8.86 3.93 -11.03
CA ASN A 99 7.73 3.93 -11.95
C ASN A 99 6.43 3.81 -11.15
N ASP A 100 5.62 4.85 -11.15
CA ASP A 100 4.51 5.06 -10.22
C ASP A 100 3.19 5.36 -10.93
N LYS A 101 3.11 5.06 -12.23
CA LYS A 101 1.95 5.33 -13.07
C LYS A 101 0.66 4.91 -12.37
N SER A 102 -0.23 5.89 -12.18
CA SER A 102 -1.58 5.71 -11.62
C SER A 102 -1.62 4.98 -10.28
N MET A 103 -0.61 5.15 -9.43
CA MET A 103 -0.48 4.45 -8.15
C MET A 103 -1.72 4.58 -7.26
N PHE A 104 -2.33 5.78 -7.22
CA PHE A 104 -3.50 6.11 -6.40
C PHE A 104 -4.77 6.46 -7.20
N GLU A 105 -4.80 6.17 -8.51
CA GLU A 105 -5.98 6.48 -9.32
C GLU A 105 -7.23 5.76 -8.76
N ASN A 106 -8.37 6.46 -8.75
CA ASN A 106 -9.64 6.03 -8.17
C ASN A 106 -9.64 5.70 -6.65
N CYS A 107 -8.57 6.03 -5.91
CA CYS A 107 -8.56 5.99 -4.44
C CYS A 107 -9.32 7.18 -3.82
N THR A 108 -10.56 7.40 -4.25
CA THR A 108 -11.30 8.66 -4.01
C THR A 108 -11.59 8.98 -2.55
N LYS A 109 -11.57 7.96 -1.66
CA LYS A 109 -11.76 8.13 -0.21
C LYS A 109 -10.45 8.29 0.57
N LEU A 110 -9.30 8.14 -0.09
CA LEU A 110 -8.00 8.15 0.56
C LEU A 110 -7.70 9.55 1.13
N LYS A 111 -7.19 9.59 2.36
CA LYS A 111 -6.81 10.83 3.03
C LYS A 111 -5.52 10.59 3.81
N GLY A 112 -4.57 11.51 3.66
CA GLY A 112 -3.46 11.66 4.60
C GLY A 112 -3.87 12.49 5.81
N THR A 113 -2.95 12.67 6.75
CA THR A 113 -3.19 13.40 8.01
C THR A 113 -3.73 14.82 7.77
N TYR A 114 -3.21 15.51 6.76
CA TYR A 114 -3.55 16.90 6.44
C TYR A 114 -3.91 17.07 4.96
N THR A 115 -4.26 15.98 4.26
CA THR A 115 -4.38 15.99 2.80
C THR A 115 -5.54 15.11 2.34
N SER A 116 -6.49 15.72 1.63
CA SER A 116 -7.56 14.99 0.94
C SER A 116 -7.11 14.50 -0.43
N PHE A 117 -7.71 13.41 -0.92
CA PHE A 117 -7.50 12.91 -2.28
C PHE A 117 -7.64 14.02 -3.34
N ASN A 118 -6.78 13.96 -4.36
CA ASN A 118 -6.77 14.85 -5.51
C ASN A 118 -6.50 14.02 -6.76
N ALA A 119 -7.46 13.99 -7.69
CA ALA A 119 -7.36 13.19 -8.92
C ALA A 119 -6.19 13.60 -9.84
N ASN A 120 -5.59 14.77 -9.64
CA ASN A 120 -4.41 15.23 -10.38
C ASN A 120 -3.08 14.91 -9.67
N LYS A 121 -3.11 14.28 -8.49
CA LYS A 121 -1.93 13.89 -7.71
C LYS A 121 -2.02 12.41 -7.34
N ILE A 122 -1.75 11.56 -8.32
CA ILE A 122 -1.97 10.11 -8.22
C ILE A 122 -0.68 9.30 -8.22
N GLY A 123 0.48 9.96 -8.21
CA GLY A 123 1.78 9.32 -8.24
C GLY A 123 2.42 9.16 -6.87
N ILE A 124 3.69 8.73 -6.89
CA ILE A 124 4.52 8.44 -5.71
C ILE A 124 4.80 9.69 -4.87
N GLU A 125 4.65 10.89 -5.43
CA GLU A 125 4.78 12.15 -4.69
C GLU A 125 3.81 12.21 -3.50
N MET A 126 2.68 11.51 -3.58
CA MET A 126 1.70 11.41 -2.51
C MET A 126 1.93 10.22 -1.57
N ALA A 127 2.92 9.36 -1.80
CA ALA A 127 3.27 8.24 -0.91
C ALA A 127 4.18 8.69 0.24
N ASN A 128 3.72 9.67 1.03
CA ASN A 128 4.47 10.18 2.18
C ASN A 128 3.52 10.67 3.30
N PRO A 129 3.95 10.67 4.57
CA PRO A 129 3.07 11.02 5.69
C PRO A 129 2.92 12.51 5.99
N THR A 130 3.72 13.38 5.36
CA THR A 130 3.80 14.81 5.70
C THR A 130 2.84 15.63 4.85
N THR A 131 2.81 15.39 3.55
CA THR A 131 2.01 16.12 2.56
C THR A 131 1.21 15.19 1.64
N GLY A 132 1.44 13.88 1.79
CA GLY A 132 0.85 12.85 0.96
C GLY A 132 -0.37 12.20 1.60
N TYR A 133 -0.74 11.05 1.05
CA TYR A 133 -1.87 10.22 1.45
C TYR A 133 -1.55 9.22 2.56
N PHE A 134 -0.30 9.09 2.97
CA PHE A 134 0.05 8.17 4.04
C PHE A 134 -0.16 8.85 5.39
N THR A 135 -0.32 8.03 6.42
CA THR A 135 -0.41 8.46 7.82
C THR A 135 0.73 7.83 8.59
N SER A 136 1.60 8.65 9.18
CA SER A 136 2.67 8.15 10.04
C SER A 136 2.06 7.56 11.31
N LYS A 137 2.43 6.31 11.64
CA LYS A 137 2.18 5.74 12.96
C LYS A 137 3.50 5.17 13.46
N THR A 138 4.02 5.69 14.58
CA THR A 138 5.26 5.21 15.18
C THR A 138 5.11 3.75 15.62
N THR A 139 6.21 3.01 15.60
CA THR A 139 6.24 1.65 16.13
C THR A 139 6.23 1.71 17.66
N GLY A 140 5.06 1.51 18.27
CA GLY A 140 4.80 1.58 19.73
C GLY A 140 4.41 3.00 20.15
N ILE A 141 3.31 3.26 20.85
CA ILE A 141 2.54 2.48 21.83
C ILE A 141 1.06 2.59 21.41
N ASP A 142 0.35 1.46 21.23
CA ASP A 142 -1.10 1.50 21.41
C ASP A 142 -1.29 1.77 22.91
N HIS A 143 -1.85 2.92 23.27
CA HIS A 143 -2.37 3.13 24.63
C HIS A 143 -3.65 2.32 24.80
#